data_AF-A0A2T5GA70-F1
#
_entry.id   AF-A0A2T5GA70-F1
#
_cell.length_a   1.000
_cell.length_b   1.000
_cell.length_c   1.000
_cell.angle_alpha   90.00
_cell.angle_beta   90.00
_cell.angle_gamma   90.00
#
_symmetry.space_group_name_H-M   'P 1'
#
loop_
_entity.id
_entity.type
_entity.pdbx_description
1 polymer ?
#
loop_
_entity_poly.entity_id
_entity_poly.type
_entity_poly.pdbx_seq_one_letter_code
_entity_poly.pdbx_strand_id
1 'polypeptide(L)'
;MGALDRGESGKIAPVDPKEQEDIAGSEDEDEDVRWMRLALEEAKKALEKGEVPVGAVVVKDGVVVGRGHNVRETKRDPLGHAELIAIREAARTLGGWRLGGTTLYVTLEPCPMCAGAIVQSRIDRLVFGAADPKAGSAGTLLNLVRDPRFNHRAEVRGGVLEAEAAALLKAFFARLRKKRADNL
;
A
#
# COMPACT_ATOMS: atom_id res chain seq x y z
N MET A 1 26.37 -30.73 5.84
CA MET A 1 24.91 -30.90 6.00
C MET A 1 24.52 -30.33 7.35
N GLY A 2 24.33 -29.01 7.43
CA GLY A 2 23.96 -28.32 8.68
C GLY A 2 22.46 -28.06 8.67
N ALA A 3 21.76 -28.58 9.67
CA ALA A 3 20.34 -28.29 9.89
C ALA A 3 20.20 -26.79 10.20
N LEU A 4 19.47 -26.06 9.35
CA LEU A 4 19.07 -24.69 9.63
C LEU A 4 17.92 -24.73 10.64
N ASP A 5 18.23 -24.11 11.77
CA ASP A 5 17.36 -23.78 12.89
C ASP A 5 16.05 -23.13 12.41
N ARG A 6 14.93 -23.80 12.70
CA ARG A 6 13.58 -23.26 12.45
C ARG A 6 13.23 -22.37 13.62
N GLY A 7 13.69 -21.12 13.55
CA GLY A 7 13.31 -20.07 14.48
C GLY A 7 11.79 -20.00 14.62
N GLU A 8 11.34 -20.04 15.87
CA GLU A 8 9.94 -20.06 16.27
C GLU A 8 9.16 -18.92 15.60
N SER A 9 8.18 -19.30 14.77
CA SER A 9 7.16 -18.42 14.25
C SER A 9 6.34 -17.91 15.43
N GLY A 10 6.66 -16.70 15.92
CA GLY A 10 5.84 -15.98 16.87
C GLY A 10 4.41 -15.94 16.33
N LYS A 11 3.48 -16.59 17.03
CA LYS A 11 2.06 -16.53 16.72
C LYS A 11 1.62 -15.07 16.86
N ILE A 12 1.42 -14.41 15.73
CA ILE A 12 0.78 -13.09 15.70
C ILE A 12 -0.70 -13.34 15.96
N ALA A 13 -1.25 -12.59 16.91
CA ALA A 13 -2.66 -12.69 17.27
C ALA A 13 -3.53 -12.43 16.03
N PRO A 14 -4.63 -13.18 15.86
CA PRO A 14 -5.62 -12.84 14.85
C PRO A 14 -6.08 -11.38 15.06
N VAL A 15 -6.28 -10.68 13.94
CA VAL A 15 -6.87 -9.33 13.93
C VAL A 15 -8.19 -9.39 14.70
N ASP A 16 -8.39 -8.44 15.61
CA ASP A 16 -9.56 -8.40 16.50
C ASP A 16 -10.86 -8.43 15.66
N PRO A 17 -11.79 -9.37 15.92
CA PRO A 17 -13.09 -9.40 15.27
C PRO A 17 -13.87 -8.08 15.34
N LYS A 18 -13.62 -7.24 16.35
CA LYS A 18 -14.27 -5.92 16.45
C LYS A 18 -13.79 -4.91 15.40
N GLU A 19 -12.54 -5.02 14.92
CA GLU A 19 -12.06 -4.21 13.80
C GLU A 19 -12.69 -4.62 12.44
N GLN A 20 -13.45 -5.73 12.41
CA GLN A 20 -14.20 -6.18 11.23
C GLN A 20 -15.61 -5.55 11.16
N GLU A 21 -16.19 -5.12 12.29
CA GLU A 21 -17.57 -4.61 12.37
C GLU A 21 -17.68 -3.10 12.09
N ASP A 22 -16.62 -2.32 12.30
CA ASP A 22 -16.65 -0.85 12.17
C ASP A 22 -16.63 -0.33 10.71
N ILE A 23 -16.73 -1.21 9.72
CA ILE A 23 -16.69 -0.86 8.28
C ILE A 23 -18.02 -1.20 7.58
N ALA A 24 -19.14 -1.03 8.27
CA ALA A 24 -20.45 -1.02 7.63
C ALA A 24 -20.67 0.34 6.91
N GLY A 25 -20.05 0.49 5.73
CA GLY A 25 -20.47 1.51 4.77
C GLY A 25 -21.90 1.23 4.30
N SER A 26 -22.65 2.26 3.91
CA SER A 26 -23.98 2.12 3.32
C SER A 26 -23.97 1.09 2.18
N GLU A 27 -25.07 0.35 1.99
CA GLU A 27 -25.23 -0.69 0.94
C GLU A 27 -24.88 -0.22 -0.50
N ASP A 28 -24.75 1.10 -0.72
CA ASP A 28 -24.46 1.74 -2.01
C ASP A 28 -23.03 2.30 -2.17
N GLU A 29 -22.13 2.12 -1.21
CA GLU A 29 -20.77 2.68 -1.32
C GLU A 29 -19.86 1.86 -2.26
N ASP A 30 -19.24 2.52 -3.25
CA ASP A 30 -18.23 1.91 -4.13
C ASP A 30 -17.17 1.20 -3.29
N GLU A 31 -17.02 -0.12 -3.49
CA GLU A 31 -16.11 -0.96 -2.73
C GLU A 31 -14.67 -0.41 -2.75
N ASP A 32 -14.24 0.17 -3.87
CA ASP A 32 -12.91 0.76 -3.97
C ASP A 32 -12.75 1.99 -3.07
N VAL A 33 -13.81 2.78 -2.92
CA VAL A 33 -13.82 3.94 -2.01
C VAL A 33 -13.67 3.46 -0.57
N ARG A 34 -14.42 2.43 -0.17
CA ARG A 34 -14.31 1.83 1.17
C ARG A 34 -12.88 1.39 1.48
N TRP A 35 -12.26 0.61 0.61
CA TRP A 35 -10.90 0.11 0.85
C TRP A 35 -9.83 1.20 0.73
N MET A 36 -10.01 2.18 -0.14
CA MET A 36 -9.11 3.34 -0.22
C MET A 36 -9.15 4.18 1.05
N ARG A 37 -10.29 4.29 1.74
CA ARG A 37 -10.33 4.96 3.05
C ARG A 37 -9.46 4.28 4.10
N LEU A 38 -9.42 2.95 4.13
CA LEU A 38 -8.48 2.24 5.00
C LEU A 38 -7.02 2.47 4.61
N ALA A 39 -6.72 2.57 3.31
CA ALA A 39 -5.38 2.95 2.86
C ALA A 39 -5.03 4.40 3.29
N LEU A 40 -5.99 5.32 3.29
CA LEU A 40 -5.82 6.68 3.81
C LEU A 40 -5.60 6.71 5.34
N GLU A 41 -6.21 5.79 6.10
CA GLU A 41 -5.91 5.63 7.53
C GLU A 41 -4.47 5.19 7.76
N GLU A 42 -3.96 4.24 6.98
CA GLU A 42 -2.55 3.88 7.00
C GLU A 42 -1.65 5.08 6.61
N ALA A 43 -2.04 5.87 5.62
CA ALA A 43 -1.30 7.08 5.24
C ALA A 43 -1.23 8.12 6.39
N LYS A 44 -2.29 8.24 7.19
CA LYS A 44 -2.30 9.09 8.39
C LYS A 44 -1.32 8.56 9.46
N LYS A 45 -1.19 7.24 9.64
CA LYS A 45 -0.17 6.66 10.55
C LYS A 45 1.25 6.99 10.12
N ALA A 46 1.54 7.01 8.81
CA ALA A 46 2.82 7.52 8.30
C ALA A 46 3.00 9.02 8.60
N LEU A 47 1.96 9.83 8.35
CA LEU A 47 1.99 11.27 8.61
C LEU A 47 2.33 11.60 10.08
N GLU A 48 1.71 10.88 11.02
CA GLU A 48 1.93 11.03 12.47
C GLU A 48 3.40 10.75 12.86
N LYS A 49 4.05 9.85 12.13
CA LYS A 49 5.47 9.51 12.30
C LYS A 49 6.42 10.46 11.56
N GLY A 50 5.89 11.47 10.87
CA GLY A 50 6.69 12.38 10.06
C GLY A 50 7.21 11.79 8.75
N GLU A 51 6.63 10.68 8.30
CA GLU A 51 6.93 10.02 7.04
C GLU A 51 6.09 10.63 5.90
N VAL A 52 6.52 10.44 4.65
CA VAL A 52 5.67 10.76 3.49
C VAL A 52 4.34 9.98 3.65
N PRO A 53 3.17 10.64 3.62
CA PRO A 53 1.90 10.02 4.00
C PRO A 53 1.35 9.15 2.86
N VAL A 54 1.90 7.94 2.74
CA VAL A 54 1.42 6.91 1.83
C VAL A 54 1.03 5.70 2.65
N GLY A 55 -0.18 5.20 2.40
CA GLY A 55 -0.71 3.98 2.98
C GLY A 55 -1.26 3.05 1.90
N ALA A 56 -1.34 1.77 2.25
CA ALA A 56 -1.77 0.69 1.39
C ALA A 56 -2.47 -0.43 2.18
N VAL A 57 -3.43 -1.10 1.54
CA VAL A 57 -4.06 -2.34 2.05
C VAL A 57 -4.19 -3.36 0.92
N VAL A 58 -4.05 -4.65 1.24
CA VAL A 58 -4.32 -5.77 0.34
C VAL A 58 -5.59 -6.46 0.81
N VAL A 59 -6.54 -6.66 -0.10
CA VAL A 59 -7.85 -7.25 0.16
C VAL A 59 -7.99 -8.57 -0.60
N LYS A 60 -8.57 -9.59 0.04
CA LYS A 60 -8.96 -10.85 -0.56
C LYS A 60 -10.33 -11.25 -0.03
N ASP A 61 -11.25 -11.60 -0.91
CA ASP A 61 -12.60 -12.09 -0.54
C ASP A 61 -13.32 -11.16 0.47
N GLY A 62 -13.21 -9.84 0.25
CA GLY A 62 -13.79 -8.80 1.12
C GLY A 62 -13.09 -8.58 2.46
N VAL A 63 -11.92 -9.19 2.68
CA VAL A 63 -11.16 -9.10 3.93
C VAL A 63 -9.77 -8.50 3.69
N VAL A 64 -9.34 -7.58 4.57
CA VAL A 64 -7.97 -7.06 4.54
C VAL A 64 -7.01 -8.15 5.03
N VAL A 65 -6.10 -8.56 4.17
CA VAL A 65 -5.07 -9.58 4.45
C VAL A 65 -3.68 -8.99 4.67
N GLY A 66 -3.48 -7.70 4.35
CA GLY A 66 -2.25 -6.97 4.66
C GLY A 66 -2.45 -5.46 4.67
N ARG A 67 -1.69 -4.76 5.51
CA ARG A 67 -1.71 -3.31 5.69
C ARG A 67 -0.28 -2.78 5.64
N GLY A 68 -0.13 -1.53 5.25
CA GLY A 68 1.20 -0.91 5.21
C GLY A 68 1.12 0.58 5.09
N HIS A 69 2.07 1.26 5.72
CA HIS A 69 2.31 2.68 5.54
C HIS A 69 3.81 2.91 5.39
N ASN A 70 4.18 4.02 4.75
CA ASN A 70 5.59 4.35 4.55
C ASN A 70 6.32 4.48 5.91
N VAL A 71 7.48 3.84 6.01
CA VAL A 71 8.36 3.82 7.20
C VAL A 71 9.84 4.01 6.83
N ARG A 72 10.10 4.59 5.63
CA ARG A 72 11.45 4.72 5.08
C ARG A 72 12.42 5.40 6.04
N GLU A 73 12.02 6.52 6.65
CA GLU A 73 12.89 7.30 7.53
C GLU A 73 13.04 6.66 8.92
N THR A 74 11.91 6.26 9.51
CA THR A 74 11.82 5.66 10.86
C THR A 74 12.51 4.31 10.96
N LYS A 75 12.49 3.50 9.88
CA LYS A 75 13.19 2.21 9.80
C LYS A 75 14.54 2.29 9.09
N ARG A 76 14.89 3.43 8.50
CA ARG A 76 16.08 3.59 7.63
C ARG A 76 16.12 2.51 6.55
N ASP A 77 14.94 2.14 6.05
CA ASP A 77 14.77 1.08 5.06
C ASP A 77 14.41 1.70 3.71
N PRO A 78 15.30 1.65 2.70
CA PRO A 78 14.98 2.17 1.37
C PRO A 78 13.81 1.44 0.71
N LEU A 79 13.45 0.24 1.18
CA LEU A 79 12.31 -0.56 0.74
C LEU A 79 11.09 -0.40 1.66
N GLY A 80 11.12 0.55 2.60
CA GLY A 80 10.08 0.79 3.61
C GLY A 80 8.81 1.45 3.06
N HIS A 81 8.40 1.13 1.83
CA HIS A 81 7.22 1.66 1.17
C HIS A 81 5.95 0.92 1.59
N ALA A 82 4.82 1.63 1.59
CA ALA A 82 3.53 1.11 2.05
C ALA A 82 3.11 -0.18 1.32
N GLU A 83 3.26 -0.21 -0.01
CA GLU A 83 2.87 -1.34 -0.86
C GLU A 83 3.70 -2.58 -0.53
N LEU A 84 5.02 -2.43 -0.36
CA LEU A 84 5.89 -3.56 -0.02
C LEU A 84 5.57 -4.14 1.35
N ILE A 85 5.21 -3.29 2.31
CA ILE A 85 4.83 -3.73 3.65
C ILE A 85 3.50 -4.48 3.61
N ALA A 86 2.50 -3.94 2.93
CA ALA A 86 1.19 -4.57 2.77
C ALA A 86 1.29 -5.91 2.01
N ILE A 87 2.09 -5.99 0.95
CA ILE A 87 2.37 -7.23 0.19
C ILE A 87 3.05 -8.27 1.09
N ARG A 88 4.06 -7.87 1.88
CA ARG A 88 4.74 -8.79 2.81
C ARG A 88 3.78 -9.30 3.90
N GLU A 89 2.90 -8.45 4.40
CA GLU A 89 1.89 -8.86 5.37
C GLU A 89 0.87 -9.82 4.75
N ALA A 90 0.34 -9.51 3.57
CA ALA A 90 -0.56 -10.39 2.83
C ALA A 90 0.07 -11.77 2.56
N ALA A 91 1.34 -11.80 2.17
CA ALA A 91 2.06 -13.06 1.96
C ALA A 91 2.20 -13.91 3.24
N ARG A 92 2.41 -13.26 4.40
CA ARG A 92 2.42 -13.95 5.69
C ARG A 92 1.02 -14.47 6.04
N THR A 93 0.00 -13.64 5.90
CA THR A 93 -1.41 -14.00 6.19
C THR A 93 -1.90 -15.15 5.34
N LEU A 94 -1.56 -15.16 4.04
CA LEU A 94 -1.98 -16.18 3.08
C LEU A 94 -1.04 -17.39 3.01
N GLY A 95 0.08 -17.38 3.76
CA GLY A 95 1.03 -18.49 3.81
C GLY A 95 1.84 -18.71 2.53
N GLY A 96 1.97 -17.70 1.66
CA GLY A 96 2.64 -17.85 0.37
C GLY A 96 2.91 -16.54 -0.35
N TRP A 97 3.86 -16.56 -1.29
CA TRP A 97 4.27 -15.37 -2.04
C TRP A 97 3.35 -15.03 -3.21
N ARG A 98 2.52 -15.97 -3.66
CA ARG A 98 1.52 -15.75 -4.72
C ARG A 98 0.24 -15.22 -4.09
N LEU A 99 -0.09 -13.97 -4.41
CA LEU A 99 -1.25 -13.23 -3.93
C LEU A 99 -2.33 -13.13 -5.02
N GLY A 100 -2.55 -14.21 -5.78
CA GLY A 100 -3.66 -14.27 -6.73
C GLY A 100 -5.01 -14.14 -6.03
N GLY A 101 -5.98 -13.56 -6.72
CA GLY A 101 -7.31 -13.22 -6.20
C GLY A 101 -7.32 -12.02 -5.25
N THR A 102 -6.24 -11.25 -5.18
CA THR A 102 -6.15 -10.08 -4.30
C THR A 102 -6.20 -8.76 -5.06
N THR A 103 -6.68 -7.72 -4.39
CA THR A 103 -6.59 -6.32 -4.83
C THR A 103 -5.69 -5.54 -3.87
N LEU A 104 -4.73 -4.80 -4.41
CA LEU A 104 -3.94 -3.82 -3.67
C LEU A 104 -4.53 -2.42 -3.86
N TYR A 105 -4.86 -1.76 -2.75
CA TYR A 105 -5.25 -0.35 -2.69
C TYR A 105 -4.10 0.48 -2.15
N VAL A 106 -3.71 1.57 -2.80
CA VAL A 106 -2.64 2.45 -2.35
C VAL A 106 -2.96 3.92 -2.62
N THR A 107 -2.68 4.78 -1.65
CA THR A 107 -3.03 6.22 -1.73
C THR A 107 -2.27 7.00 -2.83
N LEU A 108 -1.11 6.52 -3.27
CA LEU A 108 -0.28 7.14 -4.32
C LEU A 108 0.10 6.09 -5.36
N GLU A 109 0.15 6.48 -6.63
CA GLU A 109 0.57 5.60 -7.72
C GLU A 109 1.93 4.92 -7.43
N PRO A 110 2.04 3.58 -7.58
CA PRO A 110 3.27 2.86 -7.28
C PRO A 110 4.47 3.31 -8.11
N CYS A 111 5.62 3.41 -7.45
CA CYS A 111 6.92 3.62 -8.10
C CYS A 111 7.43 2.34 -8.81
N PRO A 112 8.55 2.36 -9.58
CA PRO A 112 9.00 1.18 -10.31
C PRO A 112 9.24 -0.04 -9.43
N MET A 113 9.75 0.18 -8.21
CA MET A 113 10.01 -0.87 -7.22
C MET A 113 8.71 -1.56 -6.77
N CYS A 114 7.72 -0.78 -6.35
CA CYS A 114 6.43 -1.30 -5.90
C CYS A 114 5.64 -1.93 -7.05
N ALA A 115 5.66 -1.32 -8.23
CA ALA A 115 5.06 -1.88 -9.44
C ALA A 115 5.67 -3.24 -9.81
N GLY A 116 7.00 -3.39 -9.72
CA GLY A 116 7.67 -4.67 -9.89
C GLY A 116 7.24 -5.71 -8.83
N ALA A 117 7.08 -5.30 -7.57
CA ALA A 117 6.62 -6.20 -6.51
C ALA A 117 5.17 -6.69 -6.73
N ILE A 118 4.28 -5.85 -7.25
CA ILE A 118 2.91 -6.23 -7.64
C ILE A 118 2.95 -7.34 -8.69
N VAL A 119 3.77 -7.17 -9.75
CA VAL A 119 3.95 -8.20 -10.79
C VAL A 119 4.51 -9.50 -10.21
N GLN A 120 5.54 -9.41 -9.37
CA GLN A 120 6.20 -10.58 -8.80
C GLN A 120 5.32 -11.34 -7.79
N SER A 121 4.46 -10.63 -7.07
CA SER A 121 3.53 -11.22 -6.10
C SER A 121 2.23 -11.73 -6.72
N ARG A 122 1.97 -11.50 -8.01
CA ARG A 122 0.75 -11.96 -8.70
C ARG A 122 -0.53 -11.33 -8.16
N ILE A 123 -0.47 -10.08 -7.69
CA ILE A 123 -1.69 -9.33 -7.34
C ILE A 123 -2.48 -9.08 -8.63
N ASP A 124 -3.76 -9.45 -8.64
CA ASP A 124 -4.58 -9.39 -9.85
C ASP A 124 -5.05 -7.98 -10.18
N ARG A 125 -5.21 -7.12 -9.16
CA ARG A 125 -5.76 -5.78 -9.32
C ARG A 125 -5.04 -4.75 -8.45
N LEU A 126 -4.72 -3.61 -9.05
CA LEU A 126 -4.17 -2.43 -8.40
C LEU A 126 -5.19 -1.29 -8.49
N VAL A 127 -5.50 -0.71 -7.34
CA VAL A 127 -6.28 0.52 -7.24
C VAL A 127 -5.43 1.58 -6.55
N PHE A 128 -5.33 2.77 -7.14
CA PHE A 128 -4.59 3.86 -6.51
C PHE A 128 -5.36 5.18 -6.48
N GLY A 129 -5.00 6.02 -5.51
CA GLY A 129 -5.55 7.36 -5.34
C GLY A 129 -4.92 8.36 -6.29
N ALA A 130 -3.95 9.14 -5.79
CA ALA A 130 -3.30 10.17 -6.57
C ALA A 130 -2.26 9.60 -7.54
N ALA A 131 -2.13 10.19 -8.73
CA ALA A 131 -1.04 9.91 -9.66
C ALA A 131 0.31 10.45 -9.13
N ASP A 132 1.42 9.83 -9.52
CA ASP A 132 2.77 10.30 -9.18
C ASP A 132 3.52 10.79 -10.43
N PRO A 133 3.56 12.11 -10.70
CA PRO A 133 4.26 12.66 -11.86
C PRO A 133 5.79 12.51 -11.82
N LYS A 134 6.37 12.08 -10.69
CA LYS A 134 7.82 11.95 -10.51
C LYS A 134 8.31 10.50 -10.56
N ALA A 135 7.47 9.54 -10.21
CA ALA A 135 7.87 8.14 -10.15
C ALA A 135 6.78 7.14 -10.60
N GLY A 136 5.59 7.59 -10.94
CA GLY A 136 4.43 6.74 -11.22
C GLY A 136 4.70 5.71 -12.32
N SER A 137 4.56 4.43 -11.98
CA SER A 137 4.89 3.29 -12.84
C SER A 137 3.70 2.37 -13.11
N ALA A 138 2.48 2.87 -12.92
CA ALA A 138 1.23 2.20 -13.25
C ALA A 138 0.41 2.94 -14.32
N GLY A 139 1.03 3.89 -15.04
CA GLY A 139 0.42 4.65 -16.11
C GLY A 139 1.08 6.00 -16.39
N THR A 140 1.71 6.64 -15.39
CA THR A 140 2.21 8.02 -15.54
C THR A 140 3.53 8.11 -16.30
N LEU A 141 4.63 7.55 -15.78
CA LEU A 141 5.93 7.53 -16.45
C LEU A 141 6.19 6.19 -17.13
N LEU A 142 5.82 5.11 -16.45
CA LEU A 142 5.92 3.74 -16.93
C LEU A 142 4.60 3.03 -16.66
N ASN A 143 4.42 1.85 -17.24
CA ASN A 143 3.30 0.97 -16.91
C ASN A 143 3.78 -0.48 -16.72
N LEU A 144 4.57 -0.70 -15.68
CA LEU A 144 5.19 -2.00 -15.42
C LEU A 144 4.16 -3.07 -15.09
N VAL A 145 3.10 -2.71 -14.36
CA VAL A 145 2.04 -3.65 -13.94
C VAL A 145 1.19 -4.16 -15.10
N ARG A 146 1.25 -3.53 -16.28
CA ARG A 146 0.54 -3.97 -17.50
C ARG A 146 1.48 -4.28 -18.67
N ASP A 147 2.80 -4.32 -18.46
CA ASP A 147 3.75 -4.57 -19.54
C ASP A 147 3.53 -5.99 -20.15
N PRO A 148 3.29 -6.09 -21.47
CA PRO A 148 2.99 -7.38 -22.11
C PRO A 148 4.17 -8.37 -22.07
N ARG A 149 5.40 -7.90 -21.82
CA ARG A 149 6.60 -8.74 -21.73
C ARG A 149 6.71 -9.49 -20.40
N PHE A 150 5.95 -9.11 -19.39
CA PHE A 150 5.93 -9.81 -18.10
C PHE A 150 4.89 -10.94 -18.09
N ASN A 151 5.17 -11.94 -17.26
CA ASN A 151 4.37 -13.16 -17.10
C ASN A 151 3.12 -12.98 -16.21
N HIS A 152 2.88 -11.77 -15.68
CA HIS A 152 1.67 -11.39 -14.95
C HIS A 152 1.38 -9.92 -15.20
N ARG A 153 0.09 -9.58 -15.24
CA ARG A 153 -0.40 -8.23 -15.43
C ARG A 153 -1.56 -8.00 -14.48
N ALA A 154 -1.59 -6.84 -13.84
CA ALA A 154 -2.69 -6.44 -12.98
C ALA A 154 -3.70 -5.58 -13.75
N GLU A 155 -4.97 -5.70 -13.41
CA GLU A 155 -5.96 -4.67 -13.70
C GLU A 155 -5.62 -3.39 -12.91
N VAL A 156 -5.89 -2.21 -13.49
CA VAL A 156 -5.50 -0.93 -12.88
C VAL A 156 -6.67 0.04 -12.89
N ARG A 157 -7.01 0.59 -11.71
CA ARG A 157 -7.91 1.74 -11.54
C ARG A 157 -7.19 2.84 -10.76
N GLY A 158 -6.96 3.98 -11.40
CA GLY A 158 -6.44 5.18 -10.73
C GLY A 158 -7.55 6.16 -10.35
N GLY A 159 -7.24 7.13 -9.49
CA GLY A 159 -8.11 8.27 -9.20
C GLY A 159 -9.10 8.07 -8.05
N VAL A 160 -9.06 6.96 -7.32
CA VAL A 160 -10.01 6.69 -6.22
C VAL A 160 -9.64 7.52 -5.00
N LEU A 161 -10.50 8.46 -4.59
CA LEU A 161 -10.20 9.44 -3.52
C LEU A 161 -8.89 10.21 -3.76
N GLU A 162 -8.63 10.56 -5.03
CA GLU A 162 -7.42 11.28 -5.44
C GLU A 162 -7.26 12.61 -4.70
N ALA A 163 -8.34 13.37 -4.53
CA ALA A 163 -8.29 14.68 -3.89
C ALA A 163 -7.78 14.58 -2.45
N GLU A 164 -8.29 13.61 -1.70
CA GLU A 164 -7.93 13.32 -0.31
C GLU A 164 -6.48 12.84 -0.19
N ALA A 165 -6.08 11.89 -1.03
CA ALA A 165 -4.71 11.40 -1.06
C ALA A 165 -3.70 12.50 -1.43
N ALA A 166 -4.01 13.31 -2.44
CA ALA A 166 -3.19 14.44 -2.84
C ALA A 166 -3.13 15.52 -1.76
N ALA A 167 -4.21 15.75 -1.01
CA ALA A 167 -4.24 16.72 0.07
C ALA A 167 -3.27 16.34 1.21
N LEU A 168 -3.18 15.07 1.59
CA LEU A 168 -2.22 14.58 2.59
C LEU A 168 -0.77 14.87 2.16
N LEU A 169 -0.41 14.52 0.92
CA LEU A 169 0.92 14.77 0.38
C LEU A 169 1.25 16.27 0.34
N LYS A 170 0.32 17.10 -0.15
CA LYS A 170 0.49 18.55 -0.22
C LYS A 170 0.72 19.16 1.17
N ALA A 171 -0.09 18.76 2.16
CA ALA A 171 0.02 19.23 3.53
C ALA A 171 1.37 18.84 4.16
N PHE A 172 1.82 17.59 3.95
CA PHE A 172 3.11 17.11 4.42
C PHE A 172 4.29 17.94 3.87
N PHE A 173 4.37 18.10 2.55
CA PHE A 173 5.47 18.85 1.94
C PHE A 173 5.42 20.35 2.22
N ALA A 174 4.23 20.94 2.40
CA ALA A 174 4.10 22.32 2.86
C ALA A 174 4.70 22.50 4.27
N ARG A 175 4.40 21.58 5.19
CA ARG A 175 4.97 21.57 6.55
C ARG A 175 6.50 21.42 6.53
N LEU A 176 7.03 20.55 5.67
CA LEU A 176 8.49 20.38 5.53
C LEU A 176 9.19 21.64 5.01
N ARG A 177 8.61 22.32 4.00
CA ARG A 177 9.17 23.58 3.48
C ARG A 177 9.19 24.67 4.54
N LYS A 178 8.12 24.80 5.34
CA LYS A 178 8.07 25.77 6.44
C LYS A 178 9.15 25.50 7.49
N LYS A 179 9.26 24.24 7.97
CA LYS A 179 10.32 23.86 8.92
C LYS A 179 11.73 24.15 8.41
N ARG A 180 11.98 23.96 7.11
CA ARG A 180 13.30 24.26 6.52
C ARG A 180 13.59 25.76 6.48
N ALA A 181 12.58 26.59 6.24
CA ALA A 181 12.71 28.05 6.27
C ALA A 181 12.93 28.58 7.69
N ASP A 182 12.24 28.00 8.69
CA ASP A 182 12.39 28.39 10.11
C ASP A 182 13.75 27.98 10.71
N ASN A 183 14.47 27.05 10.08
CA ASN A 183 15.79 26.55 10.49
C ASN A 183 16.97 27.21 9.74
N LEU A 184 16.70 28.19 8.89
CA LEU A 184 17.71 28.98 8.16
C LEU A 184 17.85 30.37 8.80
#